data_AF-A0A968JEG5-F1
#
_entry.id   AF-A0A968JEG5-F1
#
_cell.length_a   1.000
_cell.length_b   1.000
_cell.length_c   1.000
_cell.angle_alpha   90.00
_cell.angle_beta   90.00
_cell.angle_gamma   90.00
#
_symmetry.space_group_name_H-M   'P 1'
#
loop_
_entity.id
_entity.type
_entity.pdbx_description
1 polymer ?
#
loop_
_entity_poly.entity_id
_entity_poly.type
_entity_poly.pdbx_seq_one_letter_code
_entity_poly.pdbx_strand_id
1 'polypeptide(L)'
;MTLDSFVNDSDIQQQMVWKTRFGGRDGFGVKIISSLKEISDHSVPSILEKKIDLCEEISVIVCRDQLAIWFIIHQLEWSLGKNQIKLNLLNIQPRLEA
;
A
#
# COMPACT_ATOMS: atom_id res chain seq x y z
N MET A 1 -15.56 17.02 16.29
CA MET A 1 -15.89 15.81 15.53
C MET A 1 -14.80 14.78 15.88
N THR A 2 -15.14 13.70 16.57
CA THR A 2 -14.18 12.73 17.13
C THR A 2 -14.01 11.54 16.18
N LEU A 3 -12.82 10.92 16.18
CA LEU A 3 -12.46 9.75 15.35
C LEU A 3 -13.47 8.59 15.47
N ASP A 4 -14.10 8.45 16.63
CA ASP A 4 -15.11 7.43 16.94
C ASP A 4 -16.37 7.52 16.06
N SER A 5 -16.59 8.64 15.36
CA SER A 5 -17.76 8.83 14.47
C SER A 5 -17.57 8.29 13.04
N PHE A 6 -16.37 7.85 12.65
CA PHE A 6 -16.06 7.40 11.29
C PHE A 6 -15.78 5.90 11.15
N VAL A 7 -15.62 5.18 12.26
CA VAL A 7 -15.27 3.76 12.27
C VAL A 7 -16.34 3.03 13.07
N ASN A 8 -17.10 2.14 12.42
CA ASN A 8 -18.05 1.31 13.15
C ASN A 8 -17.27 0.25 13.95
N ASP A 9 -17.72 -0.06 15.17
CA ASP A 9 -17.09 -1.09 16.02
C ASP A 9 -17.00 -2.47 15.34
N SER A 10 -17.85 -2.75 14.34
CA SER A 10 -17.79 -3.96 13.52
C SER A 10 -16.55 -4.02 12.63
N ASP A 11 -16.00 -2.89 12.21
CA ASP A 11 -14.78 -2.81 11.39
C ASP A 11 -13.52 -3.04 12.25
N ILE A 12 -13.61 -2.74 13.55
CA ILE A 12 -12.52 -2.90 14.54
C ILE A 12 -12.37 -4.35 15.01
N GLN A 13 -13.36 -5.22 14.79
CA GLN A 13 -13.22 -6.66 15.07
C GLN A 13 -12.22 -7.38 14.14
N GLN A 14 -11.80 -6.72 13.06
CA GLN A 14 -10.80 -7.23 12.11
C GLN A 14 -9.49 -6.45 12.27
N GLN A 15 -8.35 -7.13 12.10
CA GLN A 15 -7.05 -6.46 12.10
C GLN A 15 -7.04 -5.32 11.07
N MET A 16 -6.50 -4.17 11.45
CA MET A 16 -6.33 -2.99 10.61
C MET A 16 -4.86 -2.69 10.42
N VAL A 17 -4.53 -2.02 9.32
CA VAL A 17 -3.18 -1.51 9.05
C VAL A 17 -3.20 -0.01 9.25
N TRP A 18 -2.49 0.46 10.28
CA TRP A 18 -2.24 1.87 10.52
C TRP A 18 -0.95 2.28 9.81
N LYS A 19 -0.99 3.37 9.05
CA LYS A 19 0.16 3.90 8.31
C LYS A 19 0.30 5.41 8.52
N THR A 20 1.50 5.86 8.85
CA THR A 20 1.80 7.30 8.83
C THR A 20 1.74 7.82 7.39
N ARG A 21 1.24 9.05 7.20
CA ARG A 21 1.09 9.66 5.87
C ARG A 21 2.43 10.02 5.22
N PHE A 22 3.45 10.27 6.04
CA PHE A 22 4.78 10.69 5.61
C PHE A 22 5.85 9.90 6.37
N GLY A 23 7.06 9.87 5.79
CA GLY A 23 8.24 9.26 6.42
C GLY A 23 8.23 7.73 6.48
N GLY A 24 7.19 7.07 5.95
CA GLY A 24 7.14 5.61 5.86
C GLY A 24 8.02 5.09 4.73
N ARG A 25 9.05 4.33 5.09
CA ARG A 25 9.93 3.61 4.16
C ARG A 25 10.22 2.23 4.73
N ASP A 26 10.21 1.20 3.88
CA ASP A 26 10.56 -0.18 4.22
C ASP A 26 9.80 -0.71 5.47
N GLY A 27 8.51 -0.36 5.59
CA GLY A 27 7.65 -0.74 6.72
C GLY A 27 7.72 0.18 7.95
N PHE A 28 8.62 1.17 7.97
CA PHE A 28 8.61 2.20 9.01
C PHE A 28 7.29 2.98 8.98
N GLY A 29 6.75 3.31 10.16
CA GLY A 29 5.47 4.01 10.27
C GLY A 29 4.25 3.16 9.91
N VAL A 30 4.40 1.83 9.78
CA VAL A 30 3.30 0.89 9.55
C VAL A 30 3.13 -0.03 10.75
N LYS A 31 1.90 -0.22 11.21
CA LYS A 31 1.57 -1.14 12.31
C LYS A 31 0.25 -1.86 12.03
N ILE A 32 0.25 -3.18 12.21
CA ILE A 32 -1.00 -3.95 12.25
C ILE A 32 -1.56 -3.83 13.67
N ILE A 33 -2.80 -3.37 13.80
CA ILE A 33 -3.47 -3.14 15.08
C ILE A 33 -4.80 -3.88 15.13
N SER A 34 -5.20 -4.32 16.31
CA SER A 34 -6.52 -4.88 16.59
C SER A 34 -7.47 -3.86 17.21
N SER A 35 -6.95 -2.71 17.65
CA SER A 35 -7.75 -1.61 18.19
C SER A 35 -7.01 -0.27 18.10
N LEU A 36 -7.76 0.83 18.10
CA LEU A 36 -7.19 2.19 18.10
C LEU A 36 -6.31 2.48 19.33
N LYS A 37 -6.52 1.78 20.45
CA LYS A 37 -5.73 1.94 21.68
C LYS A 37 -4.26 1.57 21.51
N GLU A 38 -3.92 0.81 20.47
CA GLU A 38 -2.54 0.41 20.18
C GLU A 38 -1.72 1.50 19.48
N ILE A 39 -2.35 2.59 19.06
CA ILE A 39 -1.69 3.75 18.46
C ILE A 39 -1.22 4.65 19.60
N SER A 40 0.09 4.74 19.80
CA SER A 40 0.68 5.53 20.90
C SER A 40 0.60 7.03 20.66
N ASP A 41 0.52 7.47 19.41
CA ASP A 41 0.47 8.88 19.03
C ASP A 41 -0.53 9.10 17.89
N HIS A 42 -1.68 9.67 18.22
CA HIS A 42 -2.73 10.04 17.27
C HIS A 42 -2.51 11.40 16.60
N SER A 43 -1.46 12.14 16.98
CA SER A 43 -1.18 13.47 16.43
C SER A 43 -0.48 13.43 15.06
N VAL A 44 0.17 12.30 14.75
CA VAL A 44 0.81 12.08 13.44
C VAL A 44 -0.27 11.86 12.38
N PRO A 45 -0.30 12.64 11.28
CA PRO A 45 -1.23 12.41 10.18
C PRO A 45 -1.08 11.00 9.65
N SER A 46 -2.15 10.22 9.70
CA SER A 46 -2.12 8.78 9.43
C SER A 46 -3.39 8.32 8.73
N ILE A 47 -3.32 7.14 8.11
CA ILE A 47 -4.47 6.45 7.52
C ILE A 47 -4.66 5.09 8.19
N LEU A 48 -5.90 4.63 8.21
CA LEU A 48 -6.28 3.28 8.61
C LEU A 48 -6.83 2.56 7.39
N GLU A 49 -6.29 1.38 7.13
CA GLU A 49 -6.73 0.50 6.06
C GLU A 49 -7.19 -0.83 6.66
N LYS A 50 -8.14 -1.48 5.99
CA LYS A 50 -8.49 -2.87 6.29
C LYS A 50 -7.27 -3.75 6.00
N LYS A 51 -6.93 -4.68 6.90
CA LYS A 51 -5.90 -5.68 6.60
C LYS A 51 -6.39 -6.58 5.46
N ILE A 52 -5.53 -6.72 4.46
CA ILE A 52 -5.74 -7.63 3.33
C ILE A 52 -4.72 -8.76 3.49
N ASP A 53 -5.18 -10.00 3.52
CA ASP A 53 -4.29 -11.16 3.47
C ASP A 53 -3.92 -11.42 2.02
N LEU A 54 -2.66 -11.13 1.68
CA LEU A 54 -2.13 -11.23 0.32
C LEU A 54 -1.32 -12.52 0.17
N CYS A 55 -1.53 -13.24 -0.92
CA CYS A 55 -0.65 -14.36 -1.31
C CYS A 55 0.58 -13.87 -2.09
N GLU A 56 0.42 -12.78 -2.83
CA GLU A 56 1.41 -12.18 -3.71
C GLU A 56 1.33 -10.66 -3.62
N GLU A 57 2.49 -10.01 -3.74
CA GLU A 57 2.61 -8.56 -3.88
C GLU A 57 3.22 -8.22 -5.23
N ILE A 58 2.67 -7.21 -5.90
CA ILE A 58 3.13 -6.78 -7.22
C ILE A 58 3.61 -5.33 -7.13
N SER A 59 4.86 -5.10 -7.51
CA SER A 59 5.45 -3.77 -7.69
C SER A 59 5.60 -3.47 -9.17
N VAL A 60 5.18 -2.27 -9.59
CA VAL A 60 5.27 -1.82 -10.98
C VAL A 60 6.12 -0.56 -11.05
N ILE A 61 7.16 -0.58 -11.88
CA ILE A 61 7.97 0.61 -12.16
C ILE A 61 7.39 1.31 -13.38
N VAL A 62 6.90 2.54 -13.19
CA VAL A 62 6.29 3.36 -14.24
C VAL A 62 7.14 4.60 -14.48
N CYS A 63 7.39 4.92 -15.75
CA CYS A 63 7.96 6.19 -16.17
C CYS A 63 6.90 7.04 -16.88
N ARG A 64 6.90 8.34 -16.61
CA ARG A 64 6.07 9.33 -17.29
C ARG A 64 6.97 10.42 -17.87
N ASP A 65 6.86 10.67 -19.16
CA ASP A 65 7.57 11.79 -19.79
C ASP A 65 6.81 13.11 -19.64
N GLN A 66 7.43 14.21 -20.11
CA GLN A 66 6.84 15.54 -20.05
C GLN A 66 5.56 15.68 -20.91
N LEU A 67 5.35 14.78 -21.87
CA LEU A 67 4.19 14.73 -22.74
C LEU A 67 3.07 13.86 -22.16
N ALA A 68 3.21 13.42 -20.91
CA ALA A 68 2.30 12.51 -20.22
C ALA A 68 2.17 11.12 -20.87
N ILE A 69 3.17 10.69 -21.64
CA ILE A 69 3.26 9.32 -22.13
C ILE A 69 3.75 8.44 -20.99
N TRP A 70 3.04 7.34 -20.76
CA TRP A 70 3.33 6.38 -19.69
C TRP A 70 3.98 5.11 -20.25
N PHE A 71 5.05 4.66 -19.59
CA PHE A 71 5.74 3.43 -19.90
C PHE A 71 5.82 2.58 -18.63
N ILE A 72 5.29 1.35 -18.68
CA ILE A 72 5.55 0.35 -17.64
C ILE A 72 6.86 -0.33 -18.00
N ILE A 73 7.88 -0.19 -17.16
CA ILE A 73 9.22 -0.70 -17.47
C ILE A 73 9.40 -2.12 -16.94
N HIS A 74 8.94 -2.39 -15.72
CA HIS A 74 9.08 -3.70 -15.09
C HIS A 74 7.92 -3.98 -14.15
N GLN A 75 7.52 -5.26 -14.11
CA GLN A 75 6.67 -5.81 -13.07
C GLN A 75 7.52 -6.75 -12.21
N LEU A 76 7.49 -6.52 -10.91
CA LEU A 76 8.14 -7.32 -9.88
C LEU A 76 7.04 -8.03 -9.10
N GLU A 77 7.05 -9.35 -9.09
CA GLU A 77 6.13 -10.17 -8.30
C GLU A 77 6.89 -10.79 -7.13
N TRP A 78 6.35 -10.63 -5.93
CA TRP A 78 6.86 -11.28 -4.73
C TRP A 78 5.82 -12.26 -4.19
N SER A 79 6.13 -13.56 -4.28
CA SER A 79 5.37 -14.61 -3.61
C SER A 79 5.81 -14.73 -2.16
N LEU A 80 5.05 -14.14 -1.25
CA LEU A 80 5.35 -14.06 0.19
C LEU A 80 5.59 -15.44 0.83
N GLY A 81 4.75 -16.44 0.52
CA GLY A 81 4.86 -17.78 1.09
C GLY A 81 6.01 -18.64 0.57
N LYS A 82 6.70 -18.21 -0.50
CA LYS A 82 7.82 -18.95 -1.13
C LYS A 82 9.15 -18.22 -1.03
N ASN A 83 9.14 -16.97 -0.54
CA ASN A 83 10.28 -16.06 -0.55
C ASN A 83 10.96 -15.96 -1.93
N GLN A 84 10.14 -15.84 -2.99
CA GLN A 84 10.60 -15.76 -4.37
C GLN A 84 10.21 -14.42 -4.98
N ILE A 85 11.16 -13.80 -5.70
CA ILE A 85 10.95 -12.60 -6.50
C ILE A 85 11.07 -12.99 -7.97
N LYS A 86 10.09 -12.59 -8.77
CA LYS A 86 10.10 -12.78 -10.21
C LYS A 86 10.07 -11.42 -10.91
N LEU A 87 11.04 -11.19 -11.79
CA LEU A 87 11.07 -10.03 -12.67
C LEU A 87 10.43 -10.40 -14.00
N ASN A 88 9.30 -9.78 -14.31
CA ASN A 88 8.66 -9.91 -15.61
C ASN A 88 9.03 -8.68 -16.46
N LEU A 89 9.84 -8.91 -17.49
CA LEU A 89 10.10 -7.93 -18.54
C LEU A 89 8.85 -7.83 -19.41
N LEU A 90 8.13 -6.71 -19.31
CA LEU A 90 7.00 -6.44 -20.18
C LEU A 90 7.49 -5.73 -21.44
N ASN A 91 7.04 -6.20 -22.61
CA ASN A 91 7.26 -5.48 -23.86
C ASN A 91 6.49 -4.15 -23.80
N ILE A 92 7.22 -3.06 -23.69
CA ILE A 92 6.67 -1.72 -23.57
C ILE A 92 6.17 -1.29 -24.95
N GLN A 93 4.86 -1.12 -25.07
CA GLN A 93 4.24 -0.45 -26.22
C GLN A 93 3.77 0.93 -25.73
N PRO A 94 4.20 2.04 -26.34
CA PRO A 94 3.63 3.34 -26.03
C PRO A 94 2.13 3.29 -26.34
N ARG A 95 1.31 3.54 -25.32
CA ARG A 95 -0.13 3.73 -25.53
C ARG A 95 -0.32 5.17 -26.05
N LEU A 96 -0.21 5.33 -27.37
CA LEU A 96 -0.59 6.56 -28.06
C LEU A 96 -2.13 6.62 -28.05
N GLU A 97 -2.71 7.20 -27.00
CA GLU A 97 -4.09 7.66 -27.09
C GLU A 97 -4.06 9.02 -27.79
N ALA A 98 -4.66 9.06 -28.99
CA ALA A 98 -4.86 10.25 -29.82
C ALA A 98 -6.01 11.11 -29.29
#